data_AF-A0A395NDD6-F1
#
_entry.id   AF-A0A395NDD6-F1
#
_cell.length_a   1.000
_cell.length_b   1.000
_cell.length_c   1.000
_cell.angle_alpha   90.00
_cell.angle_beta   90.00
_cell.angle_gamma   90.00
#
_symmetry.space_group_name_H-M   'P 1'
#
loop_
_entity.id
_entity.type
_entity.pdbx_description
1 polymer ?
#
loop_
_entity_poly.entity_id
_entity_poly.type
_entity_poly.pdbx_seq_one_letter_code
_entity_poly.pdbx_strand_id
1 'polypeptide(L)'
;ILDDPNIDAIFIPLPNGLHFEWAVRAIRAGKHVLLEKPSVSNSTEAEILFNLPELDQPNGPVLLEAFHSRFYPSWALFRSLVDPAEVEHVETRSMIPWWASNKNQIHFNYGLSGGSMMAMGTYNLAALRLLFGESPEECVSCDVKAYTDGIHDKCDYEVKATFRFPNGGTGVASTTLMGETIIKPSWVTVKTKEIVVPSESLPAGQQQYQRRELTLQGLIHGVFWHRIDIKEINEIRSKDGQVVKRWEKKTSRKAYTWKEAGGEFADLPGETHWMSYRHQLEQFVNKVKGRKTQHWVEREDSIAQMKMVDMAYEKSGLGPRPTSSFR
;
A
#
# COMPACT_ATOMS: atom_id res chain seq x y z
N ILE A 1 -31.49 4.47 2.38
CA ILE A 1 -30.22 3.75 2.66
C ILE A 1 -29.75 4.09 4.07
N LEU A 2 -29.34 5.33 4.37
CA LEU A 2 -28.85 5.69 5.71
C LEU A 2 -29.91 5.49 6.80
N ASP A 3 -31.14 5.91 6.54
CA ASP A 3 -32.24 5.80 7.52
C ASP A 3 -32.95 4.45 7.50
N ASP A 4 -32.52 3.50 6.67
CA ASP A 4 -33.16 2.19 6.58
C ASP A 4 -32.70 1.31 7.76
N PRO A 5 -33.60 0.89 8.67
CA PRO A 5 -33.22 0.09 9.83
C PRO A 5 -32.79 -1.34 9.47
N ASN A 6 -33.06 -1.82 8.24
CA ASN A 6 -32.69 -3.17 7.81
C ASN A 6 -31.30 -3.25 7.18
N ILE A 7 -30.59 -2.12 7.06
CA ILE A 7 -29.23 -2.06 6.52
C ILE A 7 -28.24 -1.89 7.67
N ASP A 8 -27.37 -2.89 7.89
CA ASP A 8 -26.34 -2.84 8.95
C ASP A 8 -25.06 -2.13 8.48
N ALA A 9 -24.70 -2.30 7.20
CA ALA A 9 -23.41 -1.89 6.65
C ALA A 9 -23.55 -1.29 5.25
N ILE A 10 -22.66 -0.35 4.93
CA ILE A 10 -22.62 0.38 3.67
C ILE A 10 -21.22 0.29 3.07
N PHE A 11 -21.15 -0.03 1.78
CA PHE A 11 -19.94 0.11 0.97
C PHE A 11 -19.98 1.44 0.22
N ILE A 12 -18.91 2.22 0.28
CA ILE A 12 -18.81 3.55 -0.34
C ILE A 12 -17.71 3.52 -1.43
N PRO A 13 -18.05 3.21 -2.70
CA PRO A 13 -17.16 3.27 -3.85
C PRO A 13 -17.38 4.55 -4.68
N LEU A 14 -17.61 5.67 -4.00
CA LEU A 14 -17.85 6.95 -4.66
C LEU A 14 -16.52 7.53 -5.21
N PRO A 15 -16.55 8.63 -5.98
CA PRO A 15 -15.33 9.40 -6.22
C PRO A 15 -14.66 9.83 -4.90
N ASN A 16 -13.33 9.85 -4.86
CA ASN A 16 -12.52 10.08 -3.65
C ASN A 16 -13.00 11.29 -2.83
N GLY A 17 -13.29 12.43 -3.49
CA GLY A 17 -13.74 13.66 -2.83
C GLY A 17 -15.09 13.58 -2.11
N LEU A 18 -15.86 12.51 -2.34
CA LEU A 18 -17.15 12.25 -1.69
C LEU A 18 -17.06 11.24 -0.55
N HIS A 19 -15.92 10.59 -0.35
CA HIS A 19 -15.77 9.57 0.68
C HIS A 19 -16.01 10.11 2.09
N PHE A 20 -15.39 11.25 2.43
CA PHE A 20 -15.46 11.83 3.76
C PHE A 20 -16.91 12.11 4.20
N GLU A 21 -17.65 12.87 3.40
CA GLU A 21 -19.04 13.24 3.72
C GLU A 21 -19.91 12.00 3.95
N TRP A 22 -19.87 11.05 3.01
CA TRP A 22 -20.76 9.90 3.08
C TRP A 22 -20.35 8.89 4.15
N ALA A 23 -19.06 8.76 4.44
CA ALA A 23 -18.59 7.93 5.55
C ALA A 23 -19.01 8.52 6.90
N VAL A 24 -18.85 9.84 7.11
CA VAL A 24 -19.30 10.51 8.34
C VAL A 24 -20.81 10.37 8.52
N ARG A 25 -21.60 10.60 7.46
CA ARG A 25 -23.07 10.43 7.51
C ARG A 25 -23.47 8.99 7.86
N ALA A 26 -22.81 7.99 7.29
CA ALA A 26 -23.08 6.59 7.56
C ALA A 26 -22.73 6.19 9.00
N ILE A 27 -21.57 6.61 9.51
CA ILE A 27 -21.13 6.35 10.88
C ILE A 27 -22.09 7.01 11.88
N ARG A 28 -22.47 8.28 11.66
CA ARG A 28 -23.45 9.00 12.50
C ARG A 28 -24.84 8.34 12.50
N ALA A 29 -25.20 7.66 11.41
CA ALA A 29 -26.43 6.86 11.32
C ALA A 29 -26.28 5.45 11.92
N GLY A 30 -25.15 5.15 12.58
CA GLY A 30 -24.89 3.86 13.22
C GLY A 30 -24.55 2.71 12.25
N LYS A 31 -24.17 3.01 11.01
CA LYS A 31 -23.90 2.00 9.97
C LYS A 31 -22.42 1.65 9.95
N HIS A 32 -22.09 0.36 9.85
CA HIS A 32 -20.72 -0.07 9.54
C HIS A 32 -20.34 0.38 8.13
N VAL A 33 -19.09 0.77 7.89
CA VAL A 33 -18.62 1.35 6.64
C VAL A 33 -17.41 0.60 6.10
N LEU A 34 -17.56 0.06 4.88
CA LEU A 34 -16.45 -0.33 4.03
C LEU A 34 -16.19 0.84 3.06
N LEU A 35 -15.04 1.49 3.17
CA LEU A 35 -14.75 2.74 2.45
C LEU A 35 -13.71 2.50 1.37
N GLU A 36 -14.00 2.82 0.11
CA GLU A 36 -13.00 2.68 -0.95
C GLU A 36 -11.73 3.50 -0.66
N LYS A 37 -10.60 3.02 -1.19
CA LYS A 37 -9.32 3.72 -1.07
C LYS A 37 -9.16 4.78 -2.19
N PRO A 38 -8.45 5.88 -1.95
CA PRO A 38 -8.04 6.37 -0.62
C PRO A 38 -9.27 6.74 0.20
N SER A 39 -9.19 6.54 1.51
CA SER A 39 -10.30 6.74 2.43
C SER A 39 -10.92 8.14 2.33
N VAL A 40 -10.11 9.16 2.04
CA VAL A 40 -10.54 10.56 1.98
C VAL A 40 -9.61 11.37 1.07
N SER A 41 -9.85 12.68 0.93
CA SER A 41 -9.06 13.56 0.06
C SER A 41 -7.69 13.92 0.61
N ASN A 42 -7.58 14.11 1.93
CA ASN A 42 -6.35 14.57 2.58
C ASN A 42 -6.30 14.12 4.05
N SER A 43 -5.16 14.37 4.71
CA SER A 43 -4.91 13.98 6.09
C SER A 43 -5.83 14.67 7.10
N THR A 44 -6.29 15.89 6.83
CA THR A 44 -7.23 16.59 7.72
C THR A 44 -8.57 15.86 7.79
N GLU A 45 -9.11 15.44 6.64
CA GLU A 45 -10.32 14.62 6.60
C GLU A 45 -10.11 13.26 7.28
N ALA A 46 -8.92 12.67 7.11
CA ALA A 46 -8.62 11.34 7.67
C ALA A 46 -8.61 11.41 9.20
N GLU A 47 -7.93 12.42 9.76
CA GLU A 47 -7.91 12.68 11.20
C GLU A 47 -9.31 12.90 11.77
N ILE A 48 -10.19 13.62 11.06
CA ILE A 48 -11.56 13.81 11.53
C ILE A 48 -12.37 12.51 11.47
N LEU A 49 -12.34 11.81 10.32
CA LEU A 49 -13.16 10.63 10.09
C LEU A 49 -12.80 9.47 11.02
N PHE A 50 -11.50 9.18 11.16
CA PHE A 50 -11.01 8.03 11.90
C PHE A 50 -10.97 8.24 13.42
N ASN A 51 -11.15 9.47 13.89
CA ASN A 51 -11.30 9.83 15.30
C ASN A 51 -12.74 10.25 15.67
N LEU A 52 -13.73 9.87 14.84
CA LEU A 52 -15.14 10.08 15.20
C LEU A 52 -15.47 9.34 16.50
N PRO A 53 -16.09 10.00 17.50
CA PRO A 53 -16.35 9.40 18.81
C PRO A 53 -17.32 8.21 18.76
N GLU A 54 -18.14 8.11 17.71
CA GLU A 54 -19.04 6.98 17.46
C GLU A 54 -18.28 5.66 17.27
N LEU A 55 -17.06 5.71 16.73
CA LEU A 55 -16.23 4.53 16.47
C LEU A 55 -15.71 3.88 17.76
N ASP A 56 -15.59 4.65 18.85
CA ASP A 56 -15.08 4.17 20.14
C ASP A 56 -16.20 3.75 21.12
N GLN A 57 -17.48 3.87 20.72
CA GLN A 57 -18.60 3.44 21.56
C GLN A 57 -18.67 1.91 21.70
N PRO A 58 -19.20 1.38 22.81
CA PRO A 58 -19.59 -0.02 22.88
C PRO A 58 -20.57 -0.37 21.75
N ASN A 59 -20.22 -1.36 20.94
CA ASN A 59 -20.95 -1.71 19.70
C ASN A 59 -21.01 -0.56 18.67
N GLY A 60 -20.01 0.32 18.66
CA GLY A 60 -19.85 1.37 17.67
C GLY A 60 -19.68 0.81 16.25
N PRO A 61 -19.92 1.64 15.22
CA PRO A 61 -19.69 1.24 13.84
C PRO A 61 -18.25 0.78 13.58
N VAL A 62 -18.11 -0.10 12.59
CA VAL A 62 -16.80 -0.56 12.11
C VAL A 62 -16.50 0.22 10.86
N LEU A 63 -15.34 0.87 10.79
CA LEU A 63 -14.84 1.54 9.60
C LEU A 63 -13.60 0.79 9.10
N LEU A 64 -13.59 0.44 7.81
CA LEU A 64 -12.43 -0.15 7.14
C LEU A 64 -12.14 0.55 5.82
N GLU A 65 -10.91 1.04 5.65
CA GLU A 65 -10.41 1.47 4.34
C GLU A 65 -10.06 0.26 3.45
N ALA A 66 -10.56 0.28 2.22
CA ALA A 66 -10.60 -0.85 1.31
C ALA A 66 -9.33 -1.03 0.48
N PHE A 67 -8.18 -1.19 1.13
CA PHE A 67 -6.94 -1.58 0.45
C PHE A 67 -6.91 -3.08 0.14
N HIS A 68 -7.74 -3.52 -0.82
CA HIS A 68 -7.96 -4.94 -1.12
C HIS A 68 -6.66 -5.75 -1.31
N SER A 69 -5.65 -5.19 -1.97
CA SER A 69 -4.37 -5.89 -2.24
C SER A 69 -3.65 -6.35 -0.96
N ARG A 70 -3.83 -5.64 0.16
CA ARG A 70 -3.24 -6.01 1.45
C ARG A 70 -3.82 -7.26 2.07
N PHE A 71 -5.04 -7.61 1.69
CA PHE A 71 -5.74 -8.80 2.17
C PHE A 71 -5.45 -10.03 1.32
N TYR A 72 -4.57 -9.92 0.31
CA TYR A 72 -4.27 -11.03 -0.58
C TYR A 72 -3.10 -11.88 -0.08
N PRO A 73 -3.15 -13.23 -0.21
CA PRO A 73 -2.12 -14.11 0.34
C PRO A 73 -0.70 -13.82 -0.15
N SER A 74 -0.54 -13.38 -1.41
CA SER A 74 0.77 -13.03 -1.96
C SER A 74 1.43 -11.84 -1.27
N TRP A 75 0.64 -10.85 -0.83
CA TRP A 75 1.15 -9.72 -0.06
C TRP A 75 1.61 -10.15 1.33
N ALA A 76 0.82 -11.00 2.01
CA ALA A 76 1.18 -11.53 3.33
C ALA A 76 2.46 -12.38 3.27
N LEU A 77 2.58 -13.27 2.28
CA LEU A 77 3.81 -14.03 2.05
C LEU A 77 4.99 -13.11 1.72
N PHE A 78 4.80 -12.07 0.91
CA PHE A 78 5.89 -11.14 0.60
C PHE A 78 6.37 -10.40 1.85
N ARG A 79 5.45 -9.88 2.66
CA ARG A 79 5.79 -9.18 3.92
C ARG A 79 6.46 -10.10 4.93
N SER A 80 6.05 -11.37 5.05
CA SER A 80 6.68 -12.30 5.99
C SER A 80 8.14 -12.65 5.65
N LEU A 81 8.59 -12.32 4.44
CA LEU A 81 9.97 -12.52 4.00
C LEU A 81 10.88 -11.30 4.21
N VAL A 82 10.31 -10.17 4.67
CA VAL A 82 10.98 -8.88 4.83
C VAL A 82 10.96 -8.49 6.31
N ASP A 83 12.15 -8.26 6.88
CA ASP A 83 12.29 -7.61 8.18
C ASP A 83 12.43 -6.09 7.97
N PRO A 84 11.50 -5.26 8.49
CA PRO A 84 11.58 -3.80 8.39
C PRO A 84 12.91 -3.19 8.87
N ALA A 85 13.55 -3.78 9.89
CA ALA A 85 14.81 -3.28 10.43
C ALA A 85 15.97 -3.43 9.41
N GLU A 86 15.89 -4.45 8.57
CA GLU A 86 16.87 -4.75 7.54
C GLU A 86 16.61 -4.00 6.23
N VAL A 87 15.51 -3.27 6.06
CA VAL A 87 15.22 -2.59 4.79
C VAL A 87 16.17 -1.41 4.57
N GLU A 88 16.89 -1.41 3.44
CA GLU A 88 17.75 -0.31 2.98
C GLU A 88 17.01 0.57 1.95
N HIS A 89 16.33 -0.07 1.00
CA HIS A 89 15.65 0.61 -0.08
C HIS A 89 14.40 -0.13 -0.53
N VAL A 90 13.32 0.60 -0.82
CA VAL A 90 12.12 0.04 -1.44
C VAL A 90 11.74 0.87 -2.66
N GLU A 91 11.47 0.21 -3.78
CA GLU A 91 10.96 0.87 -4.99
C GLU A 91 9.64 0.22 -5.42
N THR A 92 8.67 1.04 -5.77
CA THR A 92 7.33 0.63 -6.19
C THR A 92 6.96 1.29 -7.50
N ARG A 93 6.24 0.54 -8.34
CA ARG A 93 5.72 1.05 -9.60
C ARG A 93 4.37 0.46 -9.94
N SER A 94 3.46 1.33 -10.36
CA SER A 94 2.24 0.95 -11.07
C SER A 94 2.08 1.74 -12.36
N MET A 95 1.36 1.21 -13.33
CA MET A 95 1.02 1.96 -14.53
C MET A 95 -0.30 1.51 -15.14
N ILE A 96 -1.02 2.46 -15.72
CA ILE A 96 -2.13 2.23 -16.64
C ILE A 96 -1.68 2.72 -18.01
N PRO A 97 -1.85 1.94 -19.09
CA PRO A 97 -1.54 2.39 -20.44
C PRO A 97 -2.35 3.62 -20.85
N TRP A 98 -1.77 4.47 -21.67
CA TRP A 98 -2.42 5.68 -22.18
C TRP A 98 -3.76 5.41 -22.87
N TRP A 99 -3.97 4.23 -23.47
CA TRP A 99 -5.22 3.88 -24.16
C TRP A 99 -6.33 3.40 -23.21
N ALA A 100 -6.00 3.09 -21.96
CA ALA A 100 -6.95 2.65 -20.92
C ALA A 100 -7.40 3.82 -20.01
N SER A 101 -6.87 5.02 -20.24
CA SER A 101 -7.10 6.21 -19.44
C SER A 101 -7.48 7.38 -20.34
N ASN A 102 -8.32 8.28 -19.85
CA ASN A 102 -8.70 9.48 -20.59
C ASN A 102 -8.86 10.64 -19.62
N LYS A 103 -8.40 11.83 -20.02
CA LYS A 103 -8.52 13.09 -19.28
C LYS A 103 -9.93 13.37 -18.77
N ASN A 104 -10.96 12.96 -19.48
CA ASN A 104 -12.36 13.21 -19.08
C ASN A 104 -12.89 12.24 -18.01
N GLN A 105 -12.09 11.28 -17.53
CA GLN A 105 -12.48 10.36 -16.47
C GLN A 105 -12.43 11.04 -15.09
N ILE A 106 -13.17 10.48 -14.12
CA ILE A 106 -13.23 10.98 -12.74
C ILE A 106 -11.85 11.09 -12.07
N HIS A 107 -10.88 10.28 -12.50
CA HIS A 107 -9.51 10.29 -11.98
C HIS A 107 -8.75 11.59 -12.26
N PHE A 108 -9.22 12.42 -13.19
CA PHE A 108 -8.62 13.72 -13.49
C PHE A 108 -9.60 14.87 -13.19
N ASN A 109 -10.48 14.70 -12.20
CA ASN A 109 -11.29 15.80 -11.70
C ASN A 109 -10.73 16.24 -10.34
N TYR A 110 -10.17 17.45 -10.28
CA TYR A 110 -9.54 18.00 -9.08
C TYR A 110 -10.53 18.16 -7.93
N GLY A 111 -11.75 18.61 -8.23
CA GLY A 111 -12.82 18.75 -7.25
C GLY A 111 -13.33 17.42 -6.70
N LEU A 112 -13.02 16.29 -7.35
CA LEU A 112 -13.29 14.94 -6.87
C LEU A 112 -12.04 14.26 -6.30
N SER A 113 -10.99 15.03 -5.99
CA SER A 113 -9.73 14.54 -5.46
C SER A 113 -9.04 13.54 -6.41
N GLY A 114 -9.05 13.88 -7.70
CA GLY A 114 -8.34 13.17 -8.76
C GLY A 114 -6.82 13.37 -8.74
N GLY A 115 -6.13 12.54 -9.53
CA GLY A 115 -4.68 12.45 -9.62
C GLY A 115 -4.24 10.99 -9.72
N SER A 116 -3.17 10.71 -10.45
CA SER A 116 -2.56 9.37 -10.54
C SER A 116 -2.06 8.88 -9.18
N MET A 117 -1.58 9.80 -8.34
CA MET A 117 -1.17 9.53 -6.96
C MET A 117 -2.36 9.07 -6.13
N MET A 118 -3.50 9.78 -6.21
CA MET A 118 -4.74 9.38 -5.53
C MET A 118 -5.31 8.06 -6.05
N ALA A 119 -5.26 7.83 -7.37
CA ALA A 119 -5.84 6.64 -8.00
C ALA A 119 -5.03 5.36 -7.70
N MET A 120 -3.79 5.29 -8.18
CA MET A 120 -2.94 4.09 -8.11
C MET A 120 -1.71 4.30 -7.22
N GLY A 121 -1.24 5.56 -7.07
CA GLY A 121 -0.09 5.90 -6.24
C GLY A 121 -0.27 5.53 -4.77
N THR A 122 -1.50 5.57 -4.25
CA THR A 122 -1.83 5.18 -2.88
C THR A 122 -1.37 3.76 -2.54
N TYR A 123 -1.50 2.80 -3.46
CA TYR A 123 -0.97 1.44 -3.26
C TYR A 123 0.56 1.41 -3.16
N ASN A 124 1.24 2.21 -3.98
CA ASN A 124 2.70 2.29 -3.99
C ASN A 124 3.20 2.90 -2.67
N LEU A 125 2.61 4.01 -2.24
CA LEU A 125 2.94 4.68 -0.98
C LEU A 125 2.65 3.79 0.23
N ALA A 126 1.50 3.10 0.24
CA ALA A 126 1.16 2.15 1.30
C ALA A 126 2.17 1.00 1.37
N ALA A 127 2.60 0.46 0.23
CA ALA A 127 3.60 -0.60 0.20
C ALA A 127 4.94 -0.15 0.81
N LEU A 128 5.40 1.09 0.52
CA LEU A 128 6.60 1.63 1.17
C LEU A 128 6.45 1.64 2.69
N ARG A 129 5.38 2.26 3.21
CA ARG A 129 5.11 2.40 4.64
C ARG A 129 5.05 1.04 5.35
N LEU A 130 4.34 0.08 4.75
CA LEU A 130 4.15 -1.25 5.33
C LEU A 130 5.41 -2.12 5.33
N LEU A 131 6.34 -1.90 4.40
CA LEU A 131 7.62 -2.62 4.32
C LEU A 131 8.68 -2.01 5.23
N PHE A 132 8.67 -0.69 5.40
CA PHE A 132 9.49 -0.01 6.42
C PHE A 132 8.91 -0.15 7.83
N GLY A 133 7.64 -0.52 7.97
CA GLY A 133 6.97 -0.68 9.26
C GLY A 133 6.59 0.65 9.94
N GLU A 134 6.85 1.78 9.30
CA GLU A 134 6.66 3.12 9.86
C GLU A 134 6.42 4.15 8.76
N SER A 135 5.94 5.35 9.12
CA SER A 135 5.83 6.48 8.21
C SER A 135 7.19 7.07 7.84
N PRO A 136 7.33 7.67 6.65
CA PRO A 136 8.56 8.39 6.31
C PRO A 136 8.71 9.64 7.17
N GLU A 137 9.96 10.05 7.40
CA GLU A 137 10.31 11.32 8.05
C GLU A 137 10.00 12.51 7.12
N GLU A 138 10.27 12.33 5.82
CA GLU A 138 10.06 13.36 4.80
C GLU A 138 9.89 12.79 3.39
N CYS A 139 9.34 13.63 2.51
CA CYS A 139 9.41 13.46 1.06
C CYS A 139 10.62 14.28 0.55
N VAL A 140 11.66 13.56 0.13
CA VAL A 140 12.94 14.12 -0.35
C VAL A 140 12.76 14.84 -1.68
N SER A 141 11.98 14.26 -2.59
CA SER A 141 11.62 14.83 -3.89
C SER A 141 10.29 14.28 -4.38
N CYS A 142 9.55 15.05 -5.18
CA CYS A 142 8.34 14.57 -5.84
C CYS A 142 8.21 15.23 -7.21
N ASP A 143 8.58 14.49 -8.26
CA ASP A 143 8.47 14.94 -9.64
C ASP A 143 7.10 14.52 -10.19
N VAL A 144 6.39 15.46 -10.83
CA VAL A 144 5.04 15.22 -11.34
C VAL A 144 4.86 15.77 -12.75
N LYS A 145 3.98 15.13 -13.52
CA LYS A 145 3.35 15.74 -14.68
C LYS A 145 1.86 15.85 -14.41
N ALA A 146 1.32 17.06 -14.54
CA ALA A 146 -0.07 17.36 -14.24
C ALA A 146 -0.76 18.11 -15.36
N TYR A 147 -2.08 17.99 -15.41
CA TYR A 147 -2.91 18.91 -16.18
C TYR A 147 -2.98 20.27 -15.47
N THR A 148 -3.24 21.32 -16.25
CA THR A 148 -3.17 22.73 -15.81
C THR A 148 -4.38 23.54 -16.26
N ASP A 149 -5.48 22.85 -16.59
CA ASP A 149 -6.66 23.44 -17.22
C ASP A 149 -7.98 22.88 -16.68
N GLY A 150 -8.95 23.77 -16.55
CA GLY A 150 -10.33 23.44 -16.21
C GLY A 150 -10.47 22.63 -14.93
N ILE A 151 -11.37 21.64 -14.94
CA ILE A 151 -11.60 20.74 -13.80
C ILE A 151 -10.42 19.78 -13.55
N HIS A 152 -9.45 19.72 -14.47
CA HIS A 152 -8.29 18.84 -14.41
C HIS A 152 -7.08 19.52 -13.79
N ASP A 153 -7.15 20.83 -13.54
CA ASP A 153 -6.04 21.60 -12.97
C ASP A 153 -5.48 20.90 -11.73
N LYS A 154 -4.16 20.82 -11.63
CA LYS A 154 -3.42 20.13 -10.56
C LYS A 154 -3.69 18.63 -10.42
N CYS A 155 -4.36 17.98 -11.37
CA CYS A 155 -4.40 16.52 -11.43
C CYS A 155 -3.13 15.99 -12.08
N ASP A 156 -2.27 15.37 -11.29
CA ASP A 156 -1.13 14.61 -11.80
C ASP A 156 -1.61 13.40 -12.62
N TYR A 157 -0.94 13.11 -13.73
CA TYR A 157 -1.10 11.87 -14.49
C TYR A 157 0.14 10.99 -14.45
N GLU A 158 1.27 11.52 -13.97
CA GLU A 158 2.51 10.79 -13.70
C GLU A 158 3.21 11.39 -12.49
N VAL A 159 3.71 10.52 -11.61
CA VAL A 159 4.37 10.89 -10.35
C VAL A 159 5.56 9.97 -10.09
N LYS A 160 6.64 10.56 -9.59
CA LYS A 160 7.75 9.85 -8.93
C LYS A 160 8.12 10.58 -7.63
N ALA A 161 7.85 9.96 -6.50
CA ALA A 161 8.15 10.49 -5.17
C ALA A 161 9.23 9.67 -4.47
N THR A 162 10.17 10.35 -3.82
CA THR A 162 11.24 9.75 -3.02
C THR A 162 11.08 10.16 -1.57
N PHE A 163 11.21 9.20 -0.64
CA PHE A 163 11.02 9.38 0.79
C PHE A 163 12.23 8.85 1.56
N ARG A 164 12.43 9.41 2.75
CA ARG A 164 13.41 8.95 3.73
C ARG A 164 12.68 8.44 4.98
N PHE A 165 13.10 7.28 5.49
CA PHE A 165 12.47 6.60 6.63
C PHE A 165 13.37 6.64 7.88
N PRO A 166 12.81 6.48 9.10
CA PRO A 166 13.55 6.59 10.35
C PRO A 166 14.77 5.67 10.47
N ASN A 167 14.74 4.51 9.81
CA ASN A 167 15.86 3.55 9.81
C ASN A 167 17.02 3.94 8.87
N GLY A 168 16.98 5.15 8.28
CA GLY A 168 17.92 5.70 7.30
C GLY A 168 17.69 5.24 5.86
N GLY A 169 16.73 4.32 5.62
CA GLY A 169 16.43 3.78 4.31
C GLY A 169 15.63 4.75 3.43
N THR A 170 15.58 4.43 2.14
CA THR A 170 14.90 5.27 1.13
C THR A 170 13.79 4.52 0.42
N GLY A 171 12.66 5.20 0.19
CA GLY A 171 11.54 4.65 -0.57
C GLY A 171 11.29 5.45 -1.84
N VAL A 172 11.06 4.79 -2.96
CA VAL A 172 10.66 5.43 -4.23
C VAL A 172 9.31 4.87 -4.67
N ALA A 173 8.34 5.75 -4.88
CA ALA A 173 7.03 5.41 -5.42
C ALA A 173 6.81 6.08 -6.76
N SER A 174 6.44 5.30 -7.77
CA SER A 174 6.14 5.80 -9.10
C SER A 174 4.80 5.28 -9.62
N THR A 175 4.04 6.16 -10.25
CA THR A 175 2.78 5.79 -10.90
C THR A 175 2.53 6.65 -12.12
N THR A 176 1.86 6.08 -13.12
CA THR A 176 1.38 6.84 -14.28
C THR A 176 0.05 6.29 -14.75
N LEU A 177 -0.87 7.18 -15.10
CA LEU A 177 -2.11 6.86 -15.79
C LEU A 177 -1.99 7.04 -17.32
N MET A 178 -0.81 7.43 -17.81
CA MET A 178 -0.52 7.67 -19.22
C MET A 178 0.70 6.88 -19.66
N GLY A 179 0.82 5.64 -19.20
CA GLY A 179 2.00 4.82 -19.43
C GLY A 179 2.04 4.18 -20.82
N GLU A 180 3.09 3.40 -21.04
CA GLU A 180 3.38 2.69 -22.30
C GLU A 180 2.24 1.79 -22.79
N THR A 181 2.27 1.42 -24.08
CA THR A 181 1.22 0.61 -24.73
C THR A 181 1.04 -0.77 -24.11
N ILE A 182 2.14 -1.42 -23.68
CA ILE A 182 2.09 -2.76 -23.09
C ILE A 182 1.90 -2.64 -21.57
N ILE A 183 0.84 -3.25 -21.06
CA ILE A 183 0.59 -3.33 -19.61
C ILE A 183 1.74 -4.08 -18.95
N LYS A 184 2.39 -3.43 -17.99
CA LYS A 184 3.36 -4.05 -17.09
C LYS A 184 2.69 -4.25 -15.73
N PRO A 185 2.78 -5.46 -15.12
CA PRO A 185 2.27 -5.66 -13.77
C PRO A 185 2.85 -4.63 -12.80
N SER A 186 2.03 -4.12 -11.88
CA SER A 186 2.53 -3.33 -10.76
C SER A 186 3.51 -4.17 -9.93
N TRP A 187 4.55 -3.58 -9.39
CA TRP A 187 5.53 -4.30 -8.59
C TRP A 187 6.07 -3.49 -7.43
N VAL A 188 6.64 -4.19 -6.46
CA VAL A 188 7.45 -3.64 -5.38
C VAL A 188 8.74 -4.44 -5.26
N THR A 189 9.87 -3.76 -5.10
CA THR A 189 11.18 -4.35 -4.84
C THR A 189 11.74 -3.82 -3.54
N VAL A 190 12.23 -4.71 -2.69
CA VAL A 190 12.91 -4.41 -1.42
C VAL A 190 14.36 -4.84 -1.56
N LYS A 191 15.29 -3.94 -1.22
CA LYS A 191 16.70 -4.25 -1.02
C LYS A 191 17.01 -4.14 0.46
N THR A 192 17.61 -5.18 1.02
CA THR A 192 18.00 -5.19 2.43
C THR A 192 19.40 -4.60 2.60
N LYS A 193 19.68 -4.16 3.83
CA LYS A 193 21.03 -3.92 4.33
C LYS A 193 21.83 -5.20 4.22
N GLU A 194 23.14 -5.03 4.18
CA GLU A 194 24.05 -6.17 4.29
C GLU A 194 24.06 -6.65 5.75
N ILE A 195 23.87 -7.96 5.94
CA ILE A 195 23.94 -8.61 7.24
C ILE A 195 25.09 -9.60 7.27
N VAL A 196 25.64 -9.83 8.47
CA VAL A 196 26.57 -10.93 8.71
C VAL A 196 25.76 -12.21 8.85
N VAL A 197 26.13 -13.25 8.10
CA VAL A 197 25.55 -14.59 8.23
C VAL A 197 26.42 -15.39 9.19
N PRO A 198 25.90 -15.84 10.34
CA PRO A 198 26.63 -16.75 11.22
C PRO A 198 26.99 -18.04 10.46
N SER A 199 28.25 -18.44 10.51
CA SER A 199 28.71 -19.69 9.90
C SER A 199 29.80 -20.32 10.75
N GLU A 200 29.57 -21.57 11.16
CA GLU A 200 30.52 -22.37 11.96
C GLU A 200 31.62 -23.00 11.11
N SER A 201 31.47 -23.01 9.78
CA SER A 201 32.33 -23.73 8.85
C SER A 201 33.35 -22.86 8.11
N LEU A 202 33.41 -21.56 8.38
CA LEU A 202 34.34 -20.66 7.68
C LEU A 202 35.76 -20.72 8.27
N PRO A 203 36.81 -20.65 7.43
CA PRO A 203 38.18 -20.52 7.91
C PRO A 203 38.34 -19.31 8.85
N ALA A 204 39.26 -19.43 9.82
CA ALA A 204 39.53 -18.37 10.78
C ALA A 204 39.85 -17.04 10.09
N GLY A 205 39.11 -15.99 10.44
CA GLY A 205 39.27 -14.67 9.83
C GLY A 205 38.48 -14.44 8.55
N GLN A 206 37.61 -15.36 8.15
CA GLN A 206 36.63 -15.11 7.11
C GLN A 206 35.25 -14.87 7.71
N GLN A 207 34.46 -14.01 7.07
CA GLN A 207 33.09 -13.72 7.47
C GLN A 207 32.20 -13.71 6.25
N GLN A 208 31.02 -14.32 6.36
CA GLN A 208 30.02 -14.29 5.31
C GLN A 208 29.07 -13.11 5.53
N TYR A 209 28.81 -12.41 4.44
CA TYR A 209 27.88 -11.32 4.33
C TYR A 209 26.77 -11.71 3.36
N GLN A 210 25.55 -11.24 3.62
CA GLN A 210 24.42 -11.44 2.75
C GLN A 210 23.63 -10.15 2.58
N ARG A 211 23.20 -9.91 1.34
CA ARG A 211 22.18 -8.94 0.98
C ARG A 211 21.07 -9.64 0.21
N ARG A 212 19.82 -9.24 0.44
CA ARG A 212 18.66 -9.78 -0.28
C ARG A 212 18.00 -8.69 -1.11
N GLU A 213 17.53 -9.08 -2.28
CA GLU A 213 16.62 -8.30 -3.12
C GLU A 213 15.37 -9.14 -3.35
N LEU A 214 14.21 -8.63 -2.93
CA LEU A 214 12.92 -9.30 -3.05
C LEU A 214 11.99 -8.47 -3.91
N THR A 215 11.35 -9.07 -4.92
CA THR A 215 10.39 -8.37 -5.78
C THR A 215 9.05 -9.10 -5.78
N LEU A 216 7.98 -8.41 -5.41
CA LEU A 216 6.61 -8.87 -5.67
C LEU A 216 6.12 -8.25 -6.97
N GLN A 217 6.00 -9.09 -8.00
CA GLN A 217 5.29 -8.79 -9.23
C GLN A 217 3.79 -8.98 -9.03
N GLY A 218 2.97 -8.07 -9.56
CA GLY A 218 1.51 -8.10 -9.38
C GLY A 218 1.05 -7.53 -8.04
N LEU A 219 1.72 -6.50 -7.50
CA LEU A 219 1.41 -5.86 -6.21
C LEU A 219 -0.10 -5.58 -6.00
N ILE A 220 -0.75 -4.94 -6.98
CA ILE A 220 -2.15 -4.50 -6.88
C ILE A 220 -3.09 -5.59 -7.42
N HIS A 221 -2.70 -6.21 -8.54
CA HIS A 221 -3.54 -7.10 -9.33
C HIS A 221 -3.11 -8.57 -9.22
N GLY A 222 -2.60 -8.97 -8.05
CA GLY A 222 -1.98 -10.28 -7.87
C GLY A 222 -2.90 -11.47 -8.11
N VAL A 223 -4.23 -11.25 -8.05
CA VAL A 223 -5.23 -12.28 -8.36
C VAL A 223 -5.14 -12.78 -9.81
N PHE A 224 -4.85 -11.90 -10.78
CA PHE A 224 -4.71 -12.32 -12.17
C PHE A 224 -3.38 -13.03 -12.39
N TRP A 225 -2.31 -12.45 -11.84
CA TRP A 225 -0.99 -13.05 -11.84
C TRP A 225 -0.08 -12.32 -10.86
N HIS A 226 0.72 -13.10 -10.13
CA HIS A 226 1.81 -12.58 -9.31
C HIS A 226 2.98 -13.56 -9.27
N ARG A 227 4.13 -13.06 -8.83
CA ARG A 227 5.31 -13.85 -8.49
C ARG A 227 6.16 -13.07 -7.50
N ILE A 228 6.69 -13.77 -6.49
CA ILE A 228 7.67 -13.24 -5.57
C ILE A 228 9.03 -13.78 -6.01
N ASP A 229 9.92 -12.89 -6.44
CA ASP A 229 11.30 -13.22 -6.80
C ASP A 229 12.22 -12.87 -5.62
N ILE A 230 13.11 -13.78 -5.25
CA ILE A 230 14.06 -13.60 -4.14
C ILE A 230 15.46 -13.84 -4.68
N LYS A 231 16.31 -12.83 -4.58
CA LYS A 231 17.72 -12.87 -4.94
C LYS A 231 18.57 -12.67 -3.69
N GLU A 232 19.32 -13.69 -3.31
CA GLU A 232 20.27 -13.65 -2.19
C GLU A 232 21.68 -13.51 -2.76
N ILE A 233 22.36 -12.41 -2.44
CA ILE A 233 23.73 -12.13 -2.84
C ILE A 233 24.59 -12.41 -1.62
N ASN A 234 25.51 -13.37 -1.74
CA ASN A 234 26.36 -13.80 -0.64
C ASN A 234 27.83 -13.55 -0.98
N GLU A 235 28.58 -13.05 -0.01
CA GLU A 235 30.01 -12.82 -0.12
C GLU A 235 30.73 -13.36 1.11
N ILE A 236 31.85 -14.04 0.91
CA ILE A 236 32.81 -14.32 1.99
C ILE A 236 33.95 -13.34 1.83
N ARG A 237 34.25 -12.60 2.89
CA ARG A 237 35.36 -11.63 2.93
C ARG A 237 36.41 -12.05 3.94
N SER A 238 37.68 -11.80 3.63
CA SER A 238 38.80 -11.96 4.58
C SER A 238 38.82 -10.85 5.62
N LYS A 239 39.68 -10.97 6.65
CA LYS A 239 39.88 -9.92 7.67
C LYS A 239 40.23 -8.56 7.06
N ASP A 240 40.93 -8.55 5.93
CA ASP A 240 41.36 -7.33 5.23
C ASP A 240 40.27 -6.77 4.30
N GLY A 241 39.07 -7.36 4.31
CA GLY A 241 37.92 -6.92 3.51
C GLY A 241 37.90 -7.44 2.07
N GLN A 242 38.90 -8.22 1.64
CA GLN A 242 38.92 -8.77 0.28
C GLN A 242 37.85 -9.85 0.10
N VAL A 243 37.11 -9.79 -1.01
CA VAL A 243 36.11 -10.80 -1.37
C VAL A 243 36.82 -12.07 -1.80
N VAL A 244 36.70 -13.12 -0.99
CA VAL A 244 37.27 -14.46 -1.24
C VAL A 244 36.35 -15.25 -2.17
N LYS A 245 35.03 -15.12 -1.98
CA LYS A 245 34.02 -15.83 -2.76
C LYS A 245 32.75 -15.00 -2.84
N ARG A 246 32.10 -14.97 -4.00
CA ARG A 246 30.79 -14.36 -4.22
C ARG A 246 29.88 -15.31 -5.00
N TRP A 247 28.63 -15.40 -4.61
CA TRP A 247 27.62 -16.15 -5.37
C TRP A 247 26.21 -15.57 -5.18
N GLU A 248 25.33 -15.91 -6.10
CA GLU A 248 23.92 -15.53 -6.07
C GLU A 248 23.04 -16.78 -6.00
N LYS A 249 21.98 -16.73 -5.20
CA LYS A 249 20.90 -17.71 -5.20
C LYS A 249 19.60 -17.01 -5.56
N LYS A 250 18.89 -17.54 -6.55
CA LYS A 250 17.61 -17.00 -7.02
C LYS A 250 16.52 -18.03 -6.82
N THR A 251 15.42 -17.64 -6.19
CA THR A 251 14.22 -18.47 -6.02
C THR A 251 12.98 -17.65 -6.36
N SER A 252 11.87 -18.34 -6.65
CA SER A 252 10.58 -17.67 -6.84
C SER A 252 9.47 -18.42 -6.12
N ARG A 253 8.44 -17.68 -5.70
CA ARG A 253 7.27 -18.21 -4.99
C ARG A 253 5.98 -17.58 -5.51
N LYS A 254 4.86 -18.24 -5.27
CA LYS A 254 3.50 -17.74 -5.47
C LYS A 254 2.62 -18.16 -4.29
N ALA A 255 1.56 -17.41 -4.03
CA ALA A 255 0.54 -17.75 -3.06
C ALA A 255 -0.82 -17.19 -3.51
N TYR A 256 -1.68 -18.06 -4.03
CA TYR A 256 -3.06 -17.77 -4.37
C TYR A 256 -4.02 -18.16 -3.24
N THR A 257 -3.56 -18.98 -2.30
CA THR A 257 -4.27 -19.37 -1.08
C THR A 257 -3.43 -19.06 0.15
N TRP A 258 -4.09 -19.00 1.30
CA TRP A 258 -3.41 -18.82 2.58
C TRP A 258 -2.53 -20.00 2.98
N LYS A 259 -2.92 -21.23 2.60
CA LYS A 259 -2.10 -22.43 2.75
C LYS A 259 -0.75 -22.30 2.03
N GLU A 260 -0.75 -21.72 0.83
CA GLU A 260 0.49 -21.46 0.08
C GLU A 260 1.30 -20.30 0.66
N ALA A 261 0.64 -19.28 1.24
CA ALA A 261 1.34 -18.22 1.97
C ALA A 261 2.05 -18.76 3.23
N GLY A 262 1.48 -19.77 3.87
CA GLY A 262 2.09 -20.48 5.00
C GLY A 262 2.22 -19.62 6.27
N GLY A 263 3.05 -20.08 7.20
CA GLY A 263 3.29 -19.39 8.47
C GLY A 263 2.02 -19.27 9.32
N GLU A 264 1.86 -18.12 9.97
CA GLU A 264 0.68 -17.82 10.81
C GLU A 264 -0.64 -17.75 10.03
N PHE A 265 -0.58 -17.65 8.70
CA PHE A 265 -1.76 -17.53 7.85
C PHE A 265 -2.25 -18.87 7.30
N ALA A 266 -1.50 -19.97 7.46
CA ALA A 266 -1.75 -21.22 6.73
C ALA A 266 -3.17 -21.79 6.88
N ASP A 267 -3.81 -21.54 8.04
CA ASP A 267 -5.12 -22.07 8.40
C ASP A 267 -6.29 -21.13 8.06
N LEU A 268 -6.03 -20.00 7.40
CA LEU A 268 -7.08 -19.06 7.02
C LEU A 268 -7.93 -19.56 5.86
N PRO A 269 -9.25 -19.32 5.88
CA PRO A 269 -10.11 -19.71 4.78
C PRO A 269 -9.78 -18.90 3.52
N GLY A 270 -9.71 -19.59 2.39
CA GLY A 270 -9.43 -18.98 1.10
C GLY A 270 -9.40 -20.02 0.00
N GLU A 271 -9.98 -19.66 -1.14
CA GLU A 271 -9.98 -20.50 -2.34
C GLU A 271 -9.14 -19.83 -3.43
N THR A 272 -8.59 -20.63 -4.35
CA THR A 272 -7.74 -20.12 -5.45
C THR A 272 -8.45 -19.10 -6.36
N HIS A 273 -9.78 -19.15 -6.41
CA HIS A 273 -10.61 -18.24 -7.19
C HIS A 273 -11.08 -17.00 -6.39
N TRP A 274 -10.75 -16.89 -5.10
CA TRP A 274 -11.10 -15.72 -4.31
C TRP A 274 -10.27 -14.51 -4.75
N MET A 275 -10.97 -13.43 -5.07
CA MET A 275 -10.32 -12.14 -5.31
C MET A 275 -9.87 -11.52 -3.99
N SER A 276 -8.89 -10.63 -4.07
CA SER A 276 -8.44 -9.82 -2.93
C SER A 276 -9.58 -9.06 -2.25
N TYR A 277 -10.56 -8.57 -3.01
CA TYR A 277 -11.79 -7.97 -2.49
C TYR A 277 -12.63 -8.92 -1.62
N ARG A 278 -12.68 -10.22 -1.96
CA ARG A 278 -13.40 -11.22 -1.17
C ARG A 278 -12.73 -11.44 0.17
N HIS A 279 -11.40 -11.57 0.20
CA HIS A 279 -10.64 -11.68 1.45
C HIS A 279 -10.83 -10.48 2.36
N GLN A 280 -10.80 -9.27 1.80
CA GLN A 280 -11.08 -8.03 2.53
C GLN A 280 -12.50 -8.01 3.10
N LEU A 281 -13.50 -8.30 2.28
CA LEU A 281 -14.89 -8.31 2.71
C LEU A 281 -15.14 -9.32 3.83
N GLU A 282 -14.48 -10.49 3.77
CA GLU A 282 -14.53 -11.47 4.86
C GLU A 282 -13.97 -10.92 6.18
N GLN A 283 -12.84 -10.20 6.15
CA GLN A 283 -12.32 -9.56 7.38
C GLN A 283 -13.28 -8.49 7.90
N PHE A 284 -13.85 -7.67 7.02
CA PHE A 284 -14.84 -6.65 7.40
C PHE A 284 -16.06 -7.27 8.08
N VAL A 285 -16.66 -8.29 7.45
CA VAL A 285 -17.83 -9.01 8.00
C VAL A 285 -17.49 -9.70 9.32
N ASN A 286 -16.29 -10.28 9.44
CA ASN A 286 -15.84 -10.88 10.70
C ASN A 286 -15.80 -9.84 11.83
N LYS A 287 -15.21 -8.66 11.59
CA LYS A 287 -15.18 -7.58 12.59
C LYS A 287 -16.59 -7.13 12.99
N VAL A 288 -17.46 -6.91 12.00
CA VAL A 288 -18.87 -6.53 12.22
C VAL A 288 -19.62 -7.57 13.05
N LYS A 289 -19.38 -8.86 12.82
CA LYS A 289 -20.02 -9.96 13.57
C LYS A 289 -19.30 -10.32 14.88
N GLY A 290 -18.31 -9.55 15.32
CA GLY A 290 -17.54 -9.83 16.54
C GLY A 290 -16.66 -11.07 16.47
N ARG A 291 -16.35 -11.54 15.25
CA ARG A 291 -15.46 -12.68 15.00
C ARG A 291 -14.01 -12.20 14.91
N LYS A 292 -13.05 -13.10 15.16
CA LYS A 292 -11.62 -12.80 15.06
C LYS A 292 -11.26 -12.36 13.64
N THR A 293 -10.62 -11.20 13.51
CA THR A 293 -9.95 -10.73 12.29
C THR A 293 -8.47 -11.08 12.33
N GLN A 294 -7.88 -11.32 11.16
CA GLN A 294 -6.53 -11.87 11.03
C GLN A 294 -5.57 -10.84 10.41
N HIS A 295 -6.10 -9.99 9.54
CA HIS A 295 -5.44 -8.78 9.06
C HIS A 295 -6.44 -7.65 9.10
N TRP A 296 -5.97 -6.44 9.40
CA TRP A 296 -6.79 -5.24 9.45
C TRP A 296 -5.99 -4.02 8.96
N VAL A 297 -6.71 -3.03 8.44
CA VAL A 297 -6.16 -1.68 8.19
C VAL A 297 -6.60 -0.85 9.37
N GLU A 298 -5.67 -0.60 10.30
CA GLU A 298 -5.95 0.17 11.51
C GLU A 298 -6.19 1.65 11.17
N ARG A 299 -6.91 2.36 12.04
CA ARG A 299 -7.24 3.77 11.82
C ARG A 299 -5.99 4.66 11.70
N GLU A 300 -4.96 4.35 12.49
CA GLU A 300 -3.67 5.04 12.47
C GLU A 300 -2.96 4.83 11.13
N ASP A 301 -3.20 3.69 10.46
CA ASP A 301 -2.65 3.37 9.16
C ASP A 301 -3.26 4.24 8.07
N SER A 302 -4.59 4.37 8.06
CA SER A 302 -5.32 5.23 7.12
C SER A 302 -4.98 6.71 7.29
N ILE A 303 -4.85 7.18 8.53
CA ILE A 303 -4.41 8.55 8.84
C ILE A 303 -2.98 8.77 8.31
N ALA A 304 -2.06 7.87 8.66
CA ALA A 304 -0.67 7.98 8.25
C ALA A 304 -0.48 7.87 6.72
N GLN A 305 -1.32 7.06 6.06
CA GLN A 305 -1.36 6.96 4.61
C GLN A 305 -1.68 8.32 3.98
N MET A 306 -2.72 9.01 4.46
CA MET A 306 -3.08 10.33 3.91
C MET A 306 -2.06 11.42 4.27
N LYS A 307 -1.41 11.34 5.44
CA LYS A 307 -0.27 12.22 5.76
C LYS A 307 0.88 12.05 4.78
N MET A 308 1.21 10.81 4.40
CA MET A 308 2.26 10.53 3.43
C MET A 308 1.88 11.01 2.01
N VAL A 309 0.60 10.89 1.63
CA VAL A 309 0.07 11.42 0.36
C VAL A 309 0.17 12.95 0.33
N ASP A 310 -0.28 13.62 1.39
CA ASP A 310 -0.20 15.09 1.50
C ASP A 310 1.25 15.57 1.45
N MET A 311 2.15 14.92 2.17
CA MET A 311 3.60 15.21 2.16
C MET A 311 4.18 15.17 0.74
N ALA A 312 3.77 14.18 -0.08
CA ALA A 312 4.21 14.08 -1.48
C ALA A 312 3.62 15.20 -2.34
N TYR A 313 2.33 15.48 -2.17
CA TYR A 313 1.65 16.54 -2.91
C TYR A 313 2.19 17.94 -2.59
N GLU A 314 2.48 18.23 -1.32
CA GLU A 314 3.18 19.44 -0.90
C GLU A 314 4.56 19.52 -1.55
N LYS A 315 5.32 18.41 -1.51
CA LYS A 315 6.66 18.37 -2.11
C LYS A 315 6.64 18.60 -3.62
N SER A 316 5.59 18.17 -4.32
CA SER A 316 5.39 18.40 -5.76
C SER A 316 5.01 19.84 -6.13
N GLY A 317 4.57 20.65 -5.17
CA GLY A 317 4.00 21.98 -5.40
C GLY A 317 2.54 22.00 -5.86
N LEU A 318 1.88 20.85 -6.04
CA LEU A 318 0.44 20.79 -6.35
C LEU A 318 -0.44 21.11 -5.13
N GLY A 319 0.08 20.82 -3.93
CA GLY A 319 -0.65 20.92 -2.67
C GLY A 319 -1.62 19.75 -2.43
N PRO A 320 -2.04 19.54 -1.17
CA PRO A 320 -3.03 18.52 -0.82
C PRO A 320 -4.33 18.67 -1.61
N ARG A 321 -5.07 17.57 -1.79
CA ARG A 321 -6.38 17.63 -2.45
C ARG A 321 -7.37 18.46 -1.61
N PRO A 322 -8.39 19.07 -2.23
CA PRO A 322 -9.33 19.93 -1.52
C PRO A 322 -10.04 19.22 -0.37
N THR A 323 -10.13 19.88 0.78
CA THR A 323 -10.98 19.44 1.90
C THR A 323 -12.44 19.71 1.58
N SER A 324 -13.31 18.76 1.92
CA SER A 324 -14.75 18.85 1.82
C SER A 324 -15.30 20.05 2.58
N SER A 325 -16.32 20.67 1.99
CA SER A 325 -17.12 21.71 2.62
C SER A 325 -18.14 21.16 3.62
N PHE A 326 -18.33 19.83 3.67
CA PHE A 326 -19.17 19.17 4.64
C PHE A 326 -18.64 19.40 6.08
N ARG A 327 -19.55 19.62 7.02
CA ARG A 327 -19.28 19.92 8.44
C ARG A 327 -20.21 19.08 9.32
#